data_AF-A0A553DG97-F1
#
_entry.id   AF-A0A553DG97-F1
#
_cell.length_a   1.000
_cell.length_b   1.000
_cell.length_c   1.000
_cell.angle_alpha   90.00
_cell.angle_beta   90.00
_cell.angle_gamma   90.00
#
_symmetry.space_group_name_H-M   'P 1'
#
loop_
_entity.id
_entity.type
_entity.pdbx_description
1 polymer ?
#
loop_
_entity_poly.entity_id
_entity_poly.type
_entity_poly.pdbx_seq_one_letter_code
_entity_poly.pdbx_strand_id
1 'polypeptide(L)'
;MKNILNYLPYIVVLLAQFLINNYTIILLITILTGFIAAFKIEHKRVFLKCFIIGFVVFTIVFLIYESRVAYVKDLFVNLGLSGLFIYVLFPLFNALNTAILFFFGYKIGTLVLERKLARASQI
;
A
#
# COMPACT_ATOMS: atom_id res chain seq x y z
N MET A 1 14.93 18.91 2.83
CA MET A 1 13.50 18.69 3.18
C MET A 1 12.60 18.28 2.00
N LYS A 2 12.90 18.62 0.72
CA LYS A 2 12.06 18.22 -0.44
C LYS A 2 11.82 16.70 -0.56
N ASN A 3 12.78 15.86 -0.13
CA ASN A 3 12.65 14.41 -0.24
C ASN A 3 11.65 13.79 0.76
N ILE A 4 11.46 14.37 1.95
CA ILE A 4 10.57 13.81 2.99
C ILE A 4 9.10 13.90 2.55
N LEU A 5 8.72 14.99 1.89
CA LEU A 5 7.35 15.18 1.39
C LEU A 5 6.96 14.14 0.32
N ASN A 6 7.93 13.57 -0.39
CA ASN A 6 7.69 12.50 -1.35
C ASN A 6 7.36 11.16 -0.68
N TYR A 7 7.67 11.00 0.62
CA TYR A 7 7.34 9.80 1.38
C TYR A 7 6.01 9.90 2.14
N LEU A 8 5.49 11.13 2.32
CA LEU A 8 4.27 11.40 3.07
C LEU A 8 3.06 10.56 2.60
N PRO A 9 2.80 10.38 1.28
CA PRO A 9 1.65 9.59 0.84
C PRO A 9 1.71 8.12 1.27
N TYR A 10 2.91 7.52 1.34
CA TYR A 10 3.06 6.14 1.80
C TYR A 10 2.81 6.03 3.31
N ILE A 11 3.24 7.01 4.09
CA ILE A 11 3.01 7.05 5.54
C ILE A 11 1.51 7.17 5.83
N VAL A 12 0.80 8.06 5.13
CA VAL A 12 -0.65 8.26 5.31
C VAL A 12 -1.43 6.97 5.06
N VAL A 13 -1.09 6.26 3.99
CA VAL A 13 -1.73 4.97 3.65
C VAL A 13 -1.48 3.94 4.73
N LEU A 14 -0.25 3.82 5.21
CA LEU A 14 0.08 2.85 6.26
C LEU A 14 -0.59 3.20 7.58
N LEU A 15 -0.64 4.47 7.98
CA LEU A 15 -1.37 4.88 9.18
C LEU A 15 -2.86 4.56 9.08
N ALA A 16 -3.48 4.79 7.92
CA ALA A 16 -4.89 4.48 7.71
C ALA A 16 -5.19 2.97 7.90
N GLN A 17 -4.26 2.08 7.54
CA GLN A 17 -4.40 0.63 7.73
C GLN A 17 -4.45 0.22 9.21
N PHE A 18 -3.87 1.02 10.12
CA PHE A 18 -3.82 0.70 11.55
C PHE A 18 -4.83 1.47 12.40
N LEU A 19 -5.27 2.65 11.94
CA LEU A 19 -6.18 3.52 12.68
C LEU A 19 -7.66 3.27 12.36
N ILE A 20 -7.96 2.58 11.25
CA ILE A 20 -9.32 2.39 10.75
C ILE A 20 -9.65 0.89 10.74
N ASN A 21 -10.78 0.50 11.31
CA ASN A 21 -11.23 -0.90 11.34
C ASN A 21 -12.18 -1.27 10.18
N ASN A 22 -12.53 -0.33 9.31
CA ASN A 22 -13.40 -0.58 8.17
C ASN A 22 -12.57 -0.71 6.87
N TYR A 23 -12.50 -1.94 6.35
CA TYR A 23 -11.71 -2.26 5.15
C TYR A 23 -12.12 -1.45 3.91
N THR A 24 -13.41 -1.18 3.73
CA THR A 24 -13.89 -0.36 2.60
C THR A 24 -13.33 1.05 2.66
N ILE A 25 -13.27 1.65 3.86
CA ILE A 25 -12.71 2.98 4.07
C ILE A 25 -11.19 2.97 3.82
N ILE A 26 -10.48 1.95 4.32
CA ILE A 26 -9.04 1.77 4.09
C ILE A 26 -8.75 1.69 2.58
N LEU A 27 -9.53 0.90 1.85
CA LEU A 27 -9.40 0.74 0.40
C LEU A 27 -9.57 2.08 -0.32
N LEU A 28 -10.66 2.81 -0.02
CA LEU A 28 -10.93 4.12 -0.62
C LEU A 28 -9.81 5.13 -0.33
N ILE A 29 -9.36 5.23 0.92
CA ILE A 29 -8.26 6.12 1.30
C ILE A 29 -6.97 5.76 0.58
N THR A 30 -6.67 4.46 0.44
CA THR A 30 -5.46 4.00 -0.23
C THR A 30 -5.44 4.41 -1.70
N ILE A 31 -6.56 4.18 -2.41
CA ILE A 31 -6.71 4.57 -3.81
C ILE A 31 -6.66 6.11 -3.96
N LEU A 32 -7.40 6.84 -3.13
CA LEU A 32 -7.42 8.31 -3.18
C LEU A 32 -6.06 8.92 -2.91
N THR A 33 -5.32 8.38 -1.95
CA THR A 33 -3.96 8.85 -1.63
C THR A 33 -3.00 8.56 -2.79
N GLY A 34 -3.13 7.39 -3.42
CA GLY A 34 -2.40 7.06 -4.66
C GLY A 34 -2.71 8.06 -5.78
N PHE A 35 -3.98 8.37 -6.00
CA PHE A 35 -4.42 9.35 -7.00
C PHE A 35 -3.82 10.74 -6.75
N ILE A 36 -3.87 11.23 -5.51
CA ILE A 36 -3.29 12.53 -5.14
C ILE A 36 -1.76 12.52 -5.30
N ALA A 37 -1.10 11.39 -4.99
CA ALA A 37 0.33 11.24 -5.12
C ALA A 37 0.83 11.39 -6.58
N ALA A 38 0.00 11.06 -7.57
CA ALA A 38 0.32 11.24 -9.00
C ALA A 38 0.65 12.68 -9.38
N PHE A 39 0.09 13.66 -8.67
CA PHE A 39 0.33 15.09 -8.93
C PHE A 39 1.61 15.62 -8.26
N LYS A 40 2.21 14.87 -7.34
CA LYS A 40 3.35 15.31 -6.53
C LYS A 40 4.61 14.47 -6.71
N ILE A 41 4.48 13.17 -7.01
CA ILE A 41 5.60 12.23 -7.04
C ILE A 41 5.93 11.84 -8.48
N GLU A 42 7.22 11.90 -8.83
CA GLU A 42 7.73 11.40 -10.10
C GLU A 42 7.53 9.88 -10.26
N HIS A 43 7.28 9.47 -11.50
CA HIS A 43 6.83 8.13 -11.87
C HIS A 43 7.77 6.97 -11.49
N LYS A 44 9.04 7.24 -11.18
CA LYS A 44 10.05 6.20 -11.02
C LYS A 44 9.82 5.36 -9.76
N ARG A 45 9.50 4.08 -9.99
CA ARG A 45 9.45 2.99 -9.00
C ARG A 45 8.44 3.21 -7.86
N VAL A 46 7.33 3.91 -8.11
CA VAL A 46 6.29 4.19 -7.08
C VAL A 46 5.73 2.91 -6.46
N PHE A 47 5.39 1.90 -7.27
CA PHE A 47 4.94 0.59 -6.78
C PHE A 47 5.97 -0.06 -5.86
N LEU A 48 7.23 -0.16 -6.33
CA LEU A 48 8.31 -0.80 -5.57
C LEU A 48 8.60 -0.08 -4.25
N LYS A 49 8.56 1.27 -4.25
CA LYS A 49 8.73 2.06 -3.02
C LYS A 49 7.60 1.78 -2.03
N CYS A 50 6.34 1.81 -2.49
CA CYS A 50 5.19 1.51 -1.65
C CYS A 50 5.26 0.08 -1.10
N PHE A 51 5.61 -0.89 -1.94
CA PHE A 51 5.78 -2.28 -1.56
C PHE A 51 6.87 -2.47 -0.51
N ILE A 52 8.09 -1.94 -0.71
CA ILE A 52 9.20 -2.11 0.24
C ILE A 52 8.88 -1.46 1.58
N ILE A 53 8.35 -0.22 1.57
CA ILE A 53 7.99 0.48 2.80
C ILE A 53 6.87 -0.27 3.53
N GLY A 54 5.84 -0.69 2.80
CA GLY A 54 4.74 -1.47 3.36
C GLY A 54 5.21 -2.80 3.92
N PHE A 55 6.08 -3.52 3.21
CA PHE A 55 6.63 -4.80 3.68
C PHE A 55 7.38 -4.63 5.00
N VAL A 56 8.28 -3.66 5.09
CA VAL A 56 9.01 -3.37 6.35
C VAL A 56 8.04 -3.05 7.49
N VAL A 57 7.06 -2.18 7.25
CA VAL A 57 6.10 -1.78 8.29
C VAL A 57 5.19 -2.93 8.71
N PHE A 58 4.63 -3.69 7.76
CA PHE A 58 3.80 -4.84 8.08
C PHE A 58 4.58 -5.96 8.75
N THR A 59 5.86 -6.17 8.42
CA THR A 59 6.71 -7.12 9.15
C THR A 59 6.92 -6.67 10.59
N ILE A 60 7.26 -5.39 10.84
CA ILE A 60 7.43 -4.87 12.20
C ILE A 60 6.13 -5.02 13.00
N VAL A 61 5.00 -4.59 12.42
CA VAL A 61 3.70 -4.66 13.11
C VAL A 61 3.29 -6.10 13.35
N PHE A 62 3.51 -7.00 12.40
CA PHE A 62 3.25 -8.42 12.58
C PHE A 62 4.05 -9.01 13.74
N LEU A 63 5.34 -8.68 13.85
CA LEU A 63 6.18 -9.16 14.96
C LEU A 63 5.75 -8.61 16.32
N ILE A 64 5.22 -7.38 16.39
CA ILE A 64 4.71 -6.79 17.63
C ILE A 64 3.35 -7.38 18.03
N TYR A 65 2.48 -7.67 17.04
CA TYR A 65 1.09 -8.07 17.26
C TYR A 65 0.77 -9.48 16.76
N GLU A 66 1.75 -10.38 16.75
CA GLU A 66 1.62 -11.75 16.21
C GLU A 66 0.42 -12.50 16.80
N SER A 67 0.14 -12.28 18.08
CA SER A 67 -1.00 -12.88 18.80
C SER A 67 -2.36 -12.57 18.17
N ARG A 68 -2.51 -11.45 17.46
CA ARG A 68 -3.76 -11.04 16.78
C ARG A 68 -4.05 -11.85 15.52
N VAL A 69 -3.06 -12.53 14.97
CA VAL A 69 -3.13 -13.25 13.70
C VAL A 69 -2.86 -14.75 13.86
N ALA A 70 -2.79 -15.23 15.10
CA ALA A 70 -2.64 -16.64 15.43
C ALA A 70 -3.74 -17.52 14.78
N TYR A 71 -4.97 -17.03 14.64
CA TYR A 71 -6.05 -17.76 13.96
C TYR A 71 -5.74 -18.12 12.50
N VAL A 72 -4.91 -17.30 11.82
CA VAL A 72 -4.48 -17.55 10.44
C VAL A 72 -3.50 -18.72 10.39
N LYS A 73 -2.68 -18.90 11.43
CA LYS A 73 -1.72 -20.01 11.54
C LYS A 73 -2.46 -21.35 11.54
N ASP A 74 -3.55 -21.45 12.29
CA ASP A 74 -4.36 -22.68 12.35
C ASP A 74 -4.98 -23.00 10.98
N LEU A 75 -5.38 -21.97 10.23
CA LEU A 75 -5.92 -22.11 8.89
C LEU A 75 -4.86 -22.66 7.91
N PHE A 76 -3.62 -22.19 7.99
CA PHE A 76 -2.50 -22.73 7.21
C PHE A 76 -2.20 -24.19 7.55
N VAL A 77 -2.17 -24.52 8.85
CA VAL A 77 -1.94 -25.90 9.31
C VAL A 77 -3.04 -26.84 8.81
N ASN A 78 -4.30 -26.40 8.85
CA ASN A 78 -5.44 -27.18 8.33
C ASN A 78 -5.38 -27.38 6.81
N LEU A 79 -4.69 -26.52 6.07
CA LEU A 79 -4.41 -26.67 4.63
C LEU A 79 -3.15 -27.52 4.34
N GLY A 80 -2.53 -28.10 5.37
CA GLY A 80 -1.32 -28.91 5.24
C GLY A 80 -0.03 -28.09 5.08
N LEU A 81 -0.08 -26.79 5.31
CA LEU A 81 1.07 -25.90 5.21
C LEU A 81 1.74 -25.72 6.58
N SER A 82 3.06 -25.48 6.56
CA SER A 82 3.79 -25.15 7.79
C SER A 82 3.28 -23.84 8.37
N GLY A 83 3.00 -23.82 9.67
CA GLY A 83 2.65 -22.60 10.39
C GLY A 83 3.73 -21.51 10.30
N LEU A 84 4.98 -21.85 9.93
CA LEU A 84 6.05 -20.88 9.68
C LEU A 84 5.81 -20.00 8.46
N PHE A 85 4.94 -20.39 7.53
CA PHE A 85 4.64 -19.56 6.35
C PHE A 85 3.94 -18.25 6.71
N ILE A 86 3.29 -18.16 7.88
CA ILE A 86 2.60 -16.93 8.31
C ILE A 86 3.57 -15.74 8.43
N TYR A 87 4.81 -15.97 8.88
CA TYR A 87 5.83 -14.93 9.07
C TYR A 87 6.24 -14.27 7.75
N VAL A 88 6.08 -14.98 6.64
CA VAL A 88 6.41 -14.48 5.30
C VAL A 88 5.16 -14.00 4.58
N LEU A 89 4.12 -14.83 4.53
CA LEU A 89 2.94 -14.57 3.72
C LEU A 89 2.12 -13.41 4.26
N PHE A 90 1.98 -13.26 5.57
CA PHE A 90 1.12 -12.22 6.13
C PHE A 90 1.68 -10.81 5.83
N PRO A 91 2.95 -10.48 6.12
CA PRO A 91 3.50 -9.18 5.74
C PRO A 91 3.54 -8.98 4.22
N LEU A 92 3.87 -10.05 3.46
CA LEU A 92 3.97 -10.00 2.01
C LEU A 92 2.63 -9.65 1.35
N PHE A 93 1.55 -10.35 1.70
CA PHE A 93 0.24 -10.12 1.11
C PHE A 93 -0.34 -8.77 1.49
N ASN A 94 -0.16 -8.30 2.73
CA ASN A 94 -0.58 -6.96 3.11
C ASN A 94 0.19 -5.89 2.34
N ALA A 95 1.51 -6.03 2.22
CA ALA A 95 2.34 -5.12 1.44
C ALA A 95 1.94 -5.08 -0.05
N LEU A 96 1.69 -6.25 -0.64
CA LEU A 96 1.21 -6.36 -2.02
C LEU A 96 -0.15 -5.70 -2.20
N ASN A 97 -1.13 -6.02 -1.33
CA ASN A 97 -2.48 -5.47 -1.41
C ASN A 97 -2.46 -3.93 -1.36
N THR A 98 -1.75 -3.37 -0.37
CA THR A 98 -1.59 -1.91 -0.24
C THR A 98 -0.89 -1.31 -1.45
N ALA A 99 0.20 -1.92 -1.93
CA ALA A 99 0.96 -1.40 -3.07
C ALA A 99 0.15 -1.43 -4.38
N ILE A 100 -0.65 -2.48 -4.61
CA ILE A 100 -1.53 -2.60 -5.76
C ILE A 100 -2.60 -1.52 -5.73
N LEU A 101 -3.32 -1.36 -4.61
CA LEU A 101 -4.38 -0.36 -4.46
C LEU A 101 -3.84 1.06 -4.62
N PHE A 102 -2.69 1.35 -4.00
CA PHE A 102 -2.06 2.65 -4.12
C PHE A 102 -1.61 2.94 -5.56
N PHE A 103 -0.97 1.96 -6.20
CA PHE A 103 -0.48 2.11 -7.58
C PHE A 103 -1.61 2.22 -8.58
N PHE A 104 -2.73 1.54 -8.34
CA PHE A 104 -3.96 1.68 -9.12
C PHE A 104 -4.46 3.14 -9.08
N GLY A 105 -4.62 3.71 -7.88
CA GLY A 105 -4.99 5.12 -7.72
C GLY A 105 -3.99 6.05 -8.41
N TYR A 106 -2.70 5.80 -8.22
CA TYR A 106 -1.62 6.56 -8.86
C TYR A 106 -1.72 6.54 -10.39
N LYS A 107 -1.96 5.37 -10.99
CA LYS A 107 -2.10 5.21 -12.43
C LYS A 107 -3.32 5.94 -13.00
N ILE A 108 -4.44 5.95 -12.27
CA ILE A 108 -5.60 6.77 -12.65
C ILE A 108 -5.21 8.26 -12.64
N GLY A 109 -4.52 8.72 -11.58
CA GLY A 109 -4.09 10.11 -11.47
C GLY A 109 -3.15 10.54 -12.60
N THR A 110 -2.21 9.68 -12.98
CA THR A 110 -1.28 9.96 -14.09
C THR A 110 -2.00 10.06 -15.43
N LEU A 111 -2.97 9.18 -15.70
CA LEU A 111 -3.78 9.23 -16.93
C LEU A 111 -4.61 10.52 -17.02
N VAL A 112 -5.14 11.00 -15.89
CA VAL A 112 -5.86 12.29 -15.84
C VAL A 112 -4.91 13.45 -16.12
N LEU A 113 -3.70 13.43 -15.56
CA LEU A 113 -2.68 14.45 -15.77
C LEU A 113 -2.24 14.52 -17.25
N GLU A 114 -1.94 13.37 -17.85
CA GLU A 114 -1.54 13.25 -19.26
C GLU A 114 -2.63 13.79 -20.20
N ARG A 115 -3.90 13.44 -19.96
CA ARG A 115 -5.03 13.97 -20.74
C ARG A 115 -5.17 15.49 -20.62
N LYS A 116 -4.93 16.05 -19.42
CA LYS A 116 -5.01 17.49 -19.20
C LYS A 116 -3.88 18.22 -19.95
N LEU A 117 -2.66 17.68 -19.93
CA LEU A 117 -1.52 18.23 -20.65
C LEU A 117 -1.71 18.16 -22.16
N ALA A 118 -2.20 17.03 -22.69
CA ALA A 118 -2.47 16.86 -24.11
C ALA A 118 -3.50 17.88 -24.65
N ARG A 119 -4.56 18.17 -23.87
CA ARG A 119 -5.53 19.21 -24.21
C ARG A 119 -4.94 20.61 -24.19
N ALA A 120 -4.05 20.90 -23.24
CA ALA A 120 -3.40 22.20 -23.12
C ALA A 120 -2.41 22.47 -24.27
N SER A 121 -1.80 21.43 -24.85
CA SER A 121 -0.89 21.57 -26.00
C SER A 121 -1.58 21.69 -27.36
N GLN A 122 -2.91 21.49 -27.43
CA GLN A 122 -3.71 21.61 -28.65
C GLN A 122 -4.36 23.00 -28.81
N ILE A 123 -4.10 23.91 -27.87
CA ILE A 123 -4.54 25.32 -27.87
C ILE A 123 -3.30 26.17 -28.14
#